data_AF-A0A172XWB6-F1
#
_entry.id   AF-A0A172XWB6-F1
#
_cell.length_a   1.000
_cell.length_b   1.000
_cell.length_c   1.000
_cell.angle_alpha   90.00
_cell.angle_beta   90.00
_cell.angle_gamma   90.00
#
_symmetry.space_group_name_H-M   'P 1'
#
loop_
_entity.id
_entity.type
_entity.pdbx_description
1 polymer ?
#
loop_
_entity_poly.entity_id
_entity_poly.type
_entity_poly.pdbx_seq_one_letter_code
_entity_poly.pdbx_strand_id
1 'polypeptide(L)'
;MKFFNRLLNNCEETSLNIIKSEETSLSFSAWLKMKFHILFCKCCQNFKKQTKVIDEALYKHFESEMNEDGEHLSQELKDKIKESLKK
;
A
#
# COMPACT_ATOMS: atom_id res chain seq x y z
N MET A 1 12.30 13.00 27.56
CA MET A 1 11.30 11.90 27.54
C MET A 1 9.92 12.26 26.95
N LYS A 2 9.61 13.52 26.60
CA LYS A 2 8.30 13.88 26.01
C LYS A 2 8.09 13.38 24.56
N PHE A 3 9.17 13.24 23.79
CA PHE A 3 9.12 12.82 22.38
C PHE A 3 8.69 11.36 22.22
N PHE A 4 9.25 10.46 23.03
CA PHE A 4 8.88 9.04 23.04
C PHE A 4 7.44 8.80 23.49
N ASN A 5 6.95 9.50 24.51
CA ASN A 5 5.53 9.39 24.91
C ASN A 5 4.58 9.89 23.82
N ARG A 6 4.91 10.99 23.13
CA ARG A 6 4.08 11.50 22.04
C ARG A 6 4.14 10.61 20.79
N LEU A 7 5.27 9.92 20.57
CA LEU A 7 5.38 8.89 19.54
C LEU A 7 4.54 7.66 19.92
N LEU A 8 4.74 7.09 21.11
CA LEU A 8 4.11 5.83 21.54
C LEU A 8 2.60 5.94 21.81
N ASN A 9 2.08 7.12 22.17
CA ASN A 9 0.64 7.34 22.34
C ASN A 9 -0.09 7.64 21.03
N ASN A 10 0.56 7.45 19.88
CA ASN A 10 0.02 7.82 18.57
C ASN A 10 -0.31 6.62 17.69
N CYS A 11 -0.73 5.52 18.32
CA CYS A 11 -1.13 4.29 17.63
C CYS A 11 -2.26 4.55 16.63
N GLU A 12 -3.20 5.43 16.96
CA GLU A 12 -4.31 5.83 16.09
C GLU A 12 -3.82 6.51 14.81
N GLU A 13 -3.04 7.59 14.93
CA GLU A 13 -2.45 8.29 13.77
C GLU A 13 -1.53 7.36 12.96
N THR A 14 -0.80 6.45 13.64
CA THR A 14 0.04 5.46 12.97
C THR A 14 -0.79 4.45 12.18
N SER A 15 -1.89 3.95 12.75
CA SER A 15 -2.79 3.00 12.07
C SER A 15 -3.45 3.62 10.83
N LEU A 16 -3.87 4.88 10.93
CA LEU A 16 -4.41 5.65 9.80
C LEU A 16 -3.35 5.87 8.72
N ASN A 17 -2.11 6.23 9.12
CA ASN A 17 -1.01 6.39 8.18
C ASN A 17 -0.60 5.07 7.51
N ILE A 18 -0.72 3.92 8.19
CA ILE A 18 -0.45 2.60 7.58
C ILE A 18 -1.39 2.38 6.40
N ILE A 19 -2.70 2.52 6.61
CA ILE A 19 -3.71 2.37 5.56
C ILE A 19 -3.51 3.43 4.47
N LYS A 20 -3.32 4.69 4.86
CA LYS A 20 -3.15 5.79 3.91
C LYS A 20 -1.88 5.67 3.05
N SER A 21 -0.85 4.99 3.56
CA SER A 21 0.38 4.72 2.81
C SER A 21 0.22 3.70 1.69
N GLU A 22 -0.85 2.90 1.72
CA GLU A 22 -1.20 1.94 0.67
C GLU A 22 -1.89 2.65 -0.51
N GLU A 23 -2.62 3.75 -0.25
CA GLU A 23 -3.35 4.50 -1.28
C GLU A 23 -2.63 5.78 -1.77
N THR A 24 -1.83 6.44 -0.93
CA THR A 24 -1.23 7.76 -1.23
C THR A 24 0.19 7.93 -0.70
N SER A 25 0.99 8.79 -1.35
CA SER A 25 2.34 9.10 -0.90
C SER A 25 2.32 9.95 0.38
N LEU A 26 2.74 9.35 1.50
CA LEU A 26 2.95 10.08 2.74
C LEU A 26 4.16 11.04 2.62
N SER A 27 4.09 12.19 3.30
CA SER A 27 5.27 13.05 3.50
C SER A 27 6.40 12.24 4.15
N PHE A 28 7.64 12.36 3.66
CA PHE A 28 8.82 11.64 4.16
C PHE A 28 8.96 11.70 5.70
N SER A 29 8.62 12.85 6.29
CA SER A 29 8.67 13.05 7.74
C SER A 29 7.64 12.22 8.51
N ALA A 30 6.43 12.08 7.96
CA ALA A 30 5.36 11.26 8.53
C ALA A 30 5.67 9.77 8.36
N TRP A 31 6.20 9.38 7.20
CA TRP A 31 6.63 8.02 6.93
C TRP A 31 7.73 7.55 7.89
N LEU A 32 8.72 8.40 8.17
CA LEU A 32 9.78 8.08 9.11
C LEU A 32 9.25 7.91 10.54
N LYS A 33 8.40 8.85 11.00
CA LYS A 33 7.76 8.75 12.33
C LYS A 33 6.94 7.48 12.48
N MET A 34 6.15 7.13 11.47
CA MET A 34 5.35 5.91 11.43
C MET A 34 6.24 4.66 11.54
N LYS A 35 7.33 4.58 10.75
CA LYS A 35 8.27 3.45 10.82
C LYS A 35 8.92 3.32 12.19
N PHE A 36 9.33 4.44 12.79
CA PHE A 36 9.86 4.44 14.15
C PHE A 36 8.81 3.95 15.15
N HIS A 37 7.57 4.45 15.11
CA HIS A 37 6.51 3.99 16.00
C HIS A 37 6.29 2.48 15.89
N ILE A 38 6.17 1.96 14.67
CA ILE A 38 5.96 0.53 14.42
C ILE A 38 7.15 -0.28 14.97
N LEU A 39 8.39 0.21 14.90
CA LEU A 39 9.53 -0.53 15.45
C LEU A 39 9.41 -0.74 16.98
N PHE A 40 8.86 0.23 17.70
CA PHE A 40 8.77 0.20 19.17
C PHE A 40 7.40 -0.27 19.70
N CYS A 41 6.34 -0.23 18.89
CA CYS A 41 4.98 -0.60 19.28
C CYS A 41 4.56 -1.94 18.66
N LYS A 42 4.52 -3.00 19.49
CA LYS A 42 4.08 -4.35 19.07
C LYS A 42 2.65 -4.37 18.51
N CYS A 43 1.76 -3.52 19.01
CA CYS A 43 0.39 -3.42 18.53
C CYS A 43 0.36 -3.00 17.04
N CYS A 44 1.05 -1.90 16.70
CA CYS A 44 1.14 -1.43 15.33
C CYS A 44 1.93 -2.37 14.41
N GLN A 45 2.88 -3.17 14.94
CA GLN A 45 3.50 -4.24 14.17
C GLN A 45 2.51 -5.32 13.76
N ASN A 46 1.69 -5.77 14.70
CA ASN A 46 0.66 -6.77 14.42
C ASN A 46 -0.41 -6.22 13.49
N PHE A 47 -0.86 -4.99 13.71
CA PHE A 47 -1.82 -4.32 12.83
C PHE A 47 -1.30 -4.25 11.39
N LYS A 48 -0.06 -3.78 11.18
CA LYS A 48 0.57 -3.75 9.86
C LYS A 48 0.61 -5.12 9.18
N LYS A 49 0.91 -6.19 9.92
CA LYS A 49 0.92 -7.55 9.38
C LYS A 49 -0.49 -7.99 8.96
N GLN A 50 -1.51 -7.68 9.78
CA GLN A 50 -2.90 -8.01 9.48
C GLN A 50 -3.39 -7.27 8.24
N THR A 51 -3.15 -5.95 8.16
CA THR A 51 -3.51 -5.14 6.98
C THR A 51 -2.88 -5.69 5.71
N LYS A 52 -1.58 -6.02 5.73
CA LYS A 52 -0.90 -6.59 4.56
C LYS A 52 -1.51 -7.91 4.09
N VAL A 53 -1.94 -8.77 5.01
CA VAL A 53 -2.60 -10.04 4.66
C VAL A 53 -3.97 -9.78 4.03
N ILE A 54 -4.72 -8.79 4.54
CA ILE A 54 -6.01 -8.38 3.98
C ILE A 54 -5.81 -7.82 2.56
N ASP A 55 -4.84 -6.92 2.38
CA ASP A 55 -4.50 -6.35 1.08
C ASP A 55 -4.07 -7.41 0.06
N GLU A 56 -3.23 -8.36 0.46
CA GLU A 56 -2.82 -9.46 -0.42
C GLU A 56 -4.02 -10.37 -0.79
N ALA A 57 -4.95 -10.59 0.14
CA ALA A 57 -6.15 -11.37 -0.13
C ALA A 57 -7.12 -10.64 -1.07
N LEU A 58 -7.32 -9.33 -0.87
CA LEU A 58 -8.11 -8.47 -1.76
C LEU A 58 -7.47 -8.39 -3.14
N TYR A 59 -6.16 -8.17 -3.22
CA TYR A 59 -5.43 -8.12 -4.49
C TYR A 59 -5.61 -9.42 -5.28
N LYS A 60 -5.45 -10.58 -4.63
CA LYS A 60 -5.66 -11.88 -5.29
C LYS A 60 -7.10 -12.09 -5.74
N HIS A 61 -8.09 -11.61 -4.97
CA HIS A 61 -9.50 -11.74 -5.33
C HIS A 61 -9.84 -10.87 -6.55
N PHE A 62 -9.44 -9.60 -6.53
CA PHE A 62 -9.63 -8.71 -7.68
C PHE A 62 -8.79 -9.12 -8.89
N GLU A 63 -7.57 -9.62 -8.69
CA GLU A 63 -6.75 -10.16 -9.78
C GLU A 63 -7.41 -11.40 -10.39
N SER A 64 -8.04 -12.28 -9.60
CA SER A 64 -8.80 -13.41 -10.15
C SER A 64 -10.04 -12.98 -10.94
N GLU A 65 -10.77 -11.96 -10.48
CA GLU A 65 -11.94 -11.42 -11.22
C GLU A 65 -11.52 -10.66 -12.49
N MET A 66 -10.39 -9.95 -12.47
CA MET A 66 -9.86 -9.25 -13.65
C MET A 66 -9.24 -10.18 -14.69
N ASN A 67 -8.79 -11.38 -14.29
CA ASN A 67 -8.21 -12.35 -15.23
C ASN A 67 -9.25 -13.26 -15.90
N GLU A 68 -10.49 -13.32 -15.40
CA GLU A 68 -11.57 -14.04 -16.11
C GLU A 68 -12.12 -13.22 -17.30
N ASP A 69 -12.04 -11.89 -17.25
CA ASP A 69 -12.36 -10.97 -18.35
C ASP A 69 -11.09 -10.33 -18.98
N GLY A 70 -9.93 -10.95 -18.77
CA GLY A 70 -8.68 -10.62 -19.46
C GLY A 70 -8.71 -11.11 -20.90
N GLU A 71 -9.70 -10.67 -21.67
CA GLU A 71 -9.75 -10.84 -23.12
C GLU A 71 -8.36 -10.57 -23.70
N HIS A 72 -7.82 -11.61 -24.30
CA HIS A 72 -6.72 -11.59 -25.23
C HIS A 72 -6.68 -10.26 -25.99
N LEU A 73 -5.85 -9.30 -25.53
CA LEU A 73 -5.65 -8.02 -26.23
C LEU A 73 -5.41 -8.35 -27.70
N SER A 74 -6.35 -7.95 -28.57
CA SER A 74 -6.26 -8.26 -29.98
C SER A 74 -4.90 -7.76 -30.48
N GLN A 75 -4.23 -8.55 -31.32
CA GLN A 75 -2.90 -8.21 -31.82
C GLN A 75 -2.88 -6.80 -32.45
N GLU A 76 -4.01 -6.37 -33.01
CA GLU A 76 -4.24 -5.04 -33.56
C GLU A 76 -4.02 -3.89 -32.55
N LEU A 77 -4.44 -4.06 -31.29
CA LEU A 77 -4.23 -3.05 -30.23
C LEU A 77 -2.75 -2.98 -29.81
N LYS A 78 -2.06 -4.12 -29.77
CA LYS A 78 -0.61 -4.17 -29.49
C LYS A 78 0.20 -3.50 -30.60
N ASP A 79 -0.19 -3.70 -31.85
CA ASP A 79 0.50 -3.12 -33.01
C ASP A 79 0.30 -1.59 -33.09
N LYS A 80 -0.91 -1.08 -32.82
CA LYS A 80 -1.17 0.38 -32.77
C LYS A 80 -0.37 1.10 -31.68
N ILE A 81 -0.22 0.49 -30.50
CA ILE A 81 0.59 1.05 -29.41
C ILE A 81 2.07 1.07 -29.80
N LYS A 82 2.54 0.03 -30.48
CA LYS A 82 3.95 -0.07 -30.93
C LYS A 82 4.30 0.96 -32.01
N GLU A 83 3.35 1.29 -32.89
CA GLU A 83 3.53 2.35 -33.88
C GLU A 83 3.55 3.75 -33.26
N SER A 84 2.72 4.01 -32.24
CA SER A 84 2.65 5.31 -31.59
C SER A 84 3.86 5.62 -30.70
N LEU A 85 4.59 4.59 -30.23
CA LEU A 85 5.85 4.73 -29.48
C LEU A 85 7.11 4.86 -30.36
N LYS A 86 6.99 4.68 -31.69
CA LYS A 86 8.09 4.83 -32.65
C LYS A 86 8.20 6.25 -33.25
N LYS A 87 7.39 7.18 -32.78
CA LYS A 87 7.39 8.58 -33.20
C LYS A 87 8.06 9.45 -32.15
#